data_AF-A0A7V8JLS8-F1
#
_entry.id   AF-A0A7V8JLS8-F1
#
_cell.length_a   1.000
_cell.length_b   1.000
_cell.length_c   1.000
_cell.angle_alpha   90.00
_cell.angle_beta   90.00
_cell.angle_gamma   90.00
#
_symmetry.space_group_name_H-M   'P 1'
#
loop_
_entity.id
_entity.type
_entity.pdbx_description
1 polymer ?
#
loop_
_entity_poly.entity_id
_entity_poly.type
_entity_poly.pdbx_seq_one_letter_code
_entity_poly.pdbx_strand_id
1 'polypeptide(L)'
;MASDNLGPALVGNERRRAAVQGNLPAEASLFAAGDPLNNTPEYRQDLVERVLDSRDPEAYMALAPGMGLRAAGDKTLSGFVAGDPLSELAWRVAACELGMPCGPDSVLVNSYCANGGICSTRGGQDFRDFVYDAAVSRQGSGKMNEWVKQLLKSRARR
;
A
#
# COMPACT_ATOMS: atom_id res chain seq x y z
N MET A 1 29.74 -13.22 -6.44
CA MET A 1 28.47 -12.46 -6.51
C MET A 1 28.80 -11.01 -6.21
N ALA A 2 28.54 -10.09 -7.15
CA ALA A 2 28.74 -8.67 -6.90
C ALA A 2 27.68 -8.22 -5.89
N SER A 3 28.11 -7.77 -4.70
CA SER A 3 27.24 -7.06 -3.78
C SER A 3 27.10 -5.65 -4.35
N ASP A 4 25.86 -5.23 -4.59
CA ASP A 4 25.51 -3.90 -5.09
C ASP A 4 25.81 -2.78 -4.08
N ASN A 5 26.36 -3.11 -2.90
CA ASN A 5 26.62 -2.22 -1.76
C ASN A 5 25.35 -1.49 -1.27
N LEU A 6 24.15 -1.96 -1.60
CA LEU A 6 22.88 -1.41 -1.15
C LEU A 6 22.45 -2.06 0.17
N GLY A 7 23.16 -1.72 1.24
CA GLY A 7 22.78 -2.14 2.59
C GLY A 7 21.44 -1.52 3.04
N PRO A 8 20.67 -2.17 3.95
CA PRO A 8 19.39 -1.66 4.44
C PRO A 8 19.46 -0.22 5.00
N ALA A 9 20.58 0.13 5.65
CA ALA A 9 20.81 1.46 6.18
C ALA A 9 20.93 2.52 5.09
N LEU A 10 21.61 2.22 3.97
CA LEU A 10 21.73 3.13 2.84
C LEU A 10 20.35 3.35 2.19
N VAL A 11 19.61 2.26 1.95
CA VAL A 11 18.25 2.31 1.39
C VAL A 11 17.31 3.15 2.28
N GLY A 12 17.40 2.98 3.61
CA GLY A 12 16.63 3.80 4.56
C GLY A 12 16.99 5.28 4.49
N ASN A 13 18.28 5.60 4.45
CA ASN A 13 18.76 6.99 4.38
C ASN A 13 18.34 7.68 3.07
N GLU A 14 18.46 7.00 1.93
CA GLU A 14 18.05 7.57 0.65
C GLU A 14 16.53 7.78 0.57
N ARG A 15 15.74 6.85 1.12
CA ARG A 15 14.29 7.03 1.24
C ARG A 15 13.94 8.25 2.10
N ARG A 16 14.61 8.45 3.24
CA ARG A 16 14.43 9.65 4.08
C ARG A 16 14.79 10.93 3.34
N ARG A 17 15.90 10.94 2.60
CA ARG A 17 16.30 12.10 1.79
C ARG A 17 15.25 12.45 0.73
N ALA A 18 14.76 11.45 0.01
CA ALA A 18 13.70 11.63 -0.99
C ALA A 18 12.40 12.17 -0.36
N ALA A 19 11.98 11.61 0.77
CA ALA A 19 10.77 12.05 1.47
C ALA A 19 10.87 13.52 1.93
N VAL A 20 12.01 13.93 2.50
CA VAL A 20 12.25 15.33 2.89
C VAL A 20 12.26 16.28 1.68
N GLN A 21 12.59 15.78 0.49
CA GLN A 21 12.54 16.53 -0.77
C GLN A 21 11.16 16.50 -1.44
N GLY A 22 10.14 15.95 -0.79
CA GLY A 22 8.75 15.94 -1.27
C GLY A 22 8.38 14.72 -2.11
N ASN A 23 9.18 13.65 -2.11
CA ASN A 23 8.79 12.39 -2.75
C ASN A 23 7.72 11.68 -1.89
N LEU A 24 6.46 11.78 -2.33
CA LEU A 24 5.30 11.26 -1.60
C LEU A 24 5.33 9.72 -1.41
N PRO A 25 5.69 8.89 -2.41
CA PRO A 25 5.87 7.45 -2.19
C PRO A 25 6.92 7.11 -1.13
N ALA A 26 8.04 7.84 -1.08
CA ALA A 26 9.08 7.64 -0.08
C ALA A 26 8.58 8.00 1.33
N GLU A 27 7.85 9.12 1.46
CA GLU A 27 7.22 9.54 2.71
C GLU A 27 6.19 8.51 3.21
N ALA A 28 5.32 8.02 2.31
CA ALA A 28 4.35 6.98 2.60
C ALA A 28 5.03 5.67 3.04
N SER A 29 6.12 5.28 2.38
CA SER A 29 6.89 4.08 2.72
C SER A 29 7.55 4.19 4.10
N LEU A 30 8.06 5.36 4.48
CA LEU A 30 8.60 5.62 5.82
C LEU A 30 7.52 5.51 6.90
N PHE A 31 6.36 6.12 6.66
CA PHE A 31 5.21 5.97 7.54
C PHE A 31 4.79 4.49 7.69
N ALA A 32 4.66 3.75 6.58
CA ALA A 32 4.29 2.33 6.60
C ALA A 32 5.33 1.45 7.34
N ALA A 33 6.61 1.83 7.30
CA ALA A 33 7.67 1.19 8.07
C ALA A 33 7.62 1.50 9.59
N GLY A 34 6.82 2.49 10.01
CA GLY A 34 6.76 2.98 11.38
C GLY A 34 7.83 4.01 11.73
N ASP A 35 8.42 4.65 10.72
CA ASP A 35 9.46 5.68 10.88
C ASP A 35 9.07 6.97 10.11
N PRO A 36 7.90 7.57 10.38
CA PRO A 36 7.42 8.73 9.64
C PRO A 36 8.33 9.96 9.83
N LEU A 37 8.22 10.95 8.93
CA LEU A 37 8.95 12.22 9.10
C LEU A 37 8.49 12.98 10.35
N ASN A 38 7.23 12.78 10.76
CA ASN A 38 6.67 13.34 11.98
C ASN A 38 5.68 12.35 12.62
N ASN A 39 5.60 12.36 13.96
CA ASN A 39 4.74 11.46 14.74
C ASN A 39 3.41 12.10 15.17
N THR A 40 3.11 13.33 14.74
CA THR A 40 1.85 13.99 15.12
C THR A 40 0.62 13.29 14.50
N PRO A 41 -0.52 13.28 15.20
CA PRO A 41 -1.81 12.87 14.63
C PRO A 41 -2.13 13.54 13.30
N GLU A 42 -1.91 14.85 13.23
CA GLU A 42 -2.25 15.70 12.09
C GLU A 42 -1.42 15.33 10.87
N TYR A 43 -0.12 15.06 11.06
CA TYR A 43 0.75 14.61 9.98
C TYR A 43 0.29 13.27 9.38
N ARG A 44 -0.11 12.32 10.23
CA ARG A 44 -0.56 11.00 9.77
C ARG A 44 -1.84 11.10 8.94
N GLN A 45 -2.79 11.90 9.40
CA GLN A 45 -4.03 12.14 8.66
C GLN A 45 -3.74 12.85 7.32
N ASP A 46 -2.98 13.94 7.37
CA ASP A 46 -2.59 14.73 6.18
C ASP A 46 -1.85 13.87 5.15
N LEU A 47 -0.94 12.99 5.56
CA LEU A 47 -0.24 12.09 4.65
C LEU A 47 -1.21 11.16 3.92
N VAL A 48 -2.17 10.56 4.61
CA VAL A 48 -3.17 9.67 3.99
C VAL A 48 -4.04 10.46 3.01
N GLU A 49 -4.46 11.67 3.37
CA GLU A 49 -5.23 12.57 2.50
C GLU A 49 -4.44 12.96 1.24
N ARG A 50 -3.18 13.37 1.38
CA ARG A 50 -2.29 13.67 0.25
C ARG A 50 -2.09 12.47 -0.67
N VAL A 51 -1.94 11.26 -0.13
CA VAL A 51 -1.87 10.05 -0.94
C VAL A 51 -3.17 9.86 -1.73
N LEU A 52 -4.34 9.94 -1.09
CA LEU A 52 -5.63 9.83 -1.76
C LEU A 52 -5.84 10.86 -2.86
N ASP A 53 -5.42 12.10 -2.62
CA ASP A 53 -5.57 13.21 -3.55
C ASP A 53 -4.61 13.12 -4.74
N SER A 54 -3.39 12.61 -4.51
CA SER A 54 -2.38 12.46 -5.56
C SER A 54 -2.81 11.49 -6.67
N ARG A 55 -3.60 10.45 -6.30
CA ARG A 55 -3.88 9.27 -7.14
C ARG A 55 -2.63 8.61 -7.71
N ASP A 56 -1.49 8.80 -7.06
CA ASP A 56 -0.22 8.19 -7.46
C ASP A 56 -0.25 6.70 -7.08
N PRO A 57 -0.25 5.77 -8.06
CA PRO A 57 -0.26 4.34 -7.77
C PRO A 57 0.92 3.90 -6.89
N GLU A 58 2.09 4.54 -7.01
CA GLU A 58 3.28 4.22 -6.21
C GLU A 58 3.09 4.65 -4.77
N ALA A 59 2.46 5.81 -4.53
CA ALA A 59 2.16 6.31 -3.19
C ALA A 59 1.11 5.43 -2.48
N TYR A 60 0.06 5.01 -3.19
CA TYR A 60 -0.93 4.06 -2.66
C TYR A 60 -0.26 2.73 -2.27
N MET A 61 0.59 2.20 -3.14
CA MET A 61 1.31 0.95 -2.91
C MET A 61 2.26 1.05 -1.70
N ALA A 62 3.00 2.16 -1.61
CA ALA A 62 3.94 2.43 -0.52
C ALA A 62 3.24 2.61 0.84
N LEU A 63 2.05 3.22 0.85
CA LEU A 63 1.26 3.46 2.06
C LEU A 63 0.61 2.17 2.59
N ALA A 64 0.23 1.25 1.70
CA ALA A 64 -0.63 0.10 2.01
C ALA A 64 -0.26 -0.70 3.27
N PRO A 65 1.02 -1.05 3.56
CA PRO A 65 1.36 -1.80 4.77
C PRO A 65 1.07 -1.04 6.07
N GLY A 66 1.13 0.30 6.03
CA GLY A 66 0.79 1.15 7.17
C GLY A 66 -0.71 1.17 7.48
N MET A 67 -1.55 0.91 6.46
CA MET A 67 -3.01 0.96 6.56
C MET A 67 -3.64 -0.37 6.97
N GLY A 68 -2.87 -1.45 6.99
CA GLY A 68 -3.32 -2.75 7.49
C GLY A 68 -3.46 -2.80 9.01
N LEU A 69 -3.07 -3.93 9.60
CA LEU A 69 -3.12 -4.13 11.05
C LEU A 69 -2.31 -3.13 11.87
N ARG A 70 -1.28 -2.50 11.29
CA ARG A 70 -0.47 -1.49 12.00
C ARG A 70 -1.27 -0.25 12.38
N ALA A 71 -2.31 0.08 11.61
CA ALA A 71 -3.24 1.17 11.92
C ALA A 71 -4.34 0.77 12.92
N ALA A 72 -4.39 -0.49 13.37
CA ALA A 72 -5.45 -0.94 14.27
C ALA A 72 -5.37 -0.20 15.62
N GLY A 73 -6.48 0.40 16.04
CA GLY A 73 -6.57 1.20 17.26
C GLY A 73 -6.08 2.64 17.12
N ASP A 74 -5.56 3.04 15.95
CA ASP A 74 -5.16 4.42 15.68
C ASP A 74 -6.39 5.27 15.36
N LYS A 75 -6.85 6.03 16.36
CA LYS A 75 -8.08 6.84 16.23
C LYS A 75 -7.99 7.89 15.12
N THR A 76 -6.79 8.36 14.81
CA THR A 76 -6.54 9.36 13.75
C THR A 76 -6.86 8.80 12.37
N LEU A 77 -6.81 7.47 12.21
CA LEU A 77 -7.04 6.79 10.94
C LEU A 77 -8.44 6.18 10.79
N SER A 78 -9.30 6.35 11.81
CA SER A 78 -10.62 5.71 11.88
C SER A 78 -11.59 6.09 10.75
N GLY A 79 -11.36 7.22 10.06
CA GLY A 79 -12.14 7.65 8.89
C GLY A 79 -11.66 7.08 7.56
N PHE A 80 -10.52 6.39 7.52
CA PHE A 80 -9.94 5.82 6.30
C PHE A 80 -10.17 4.30 6.22
N VAL A 81 -9.89 3.74 5.05
CA VAL A 81 -9.75 2.28 4.89
C VAL A 81 -8.47 1.86 5.62
N ALA A 82 -8.57 1.59 6.92
CA ALA A 82 -7.41 1.38 7.80
C ALA A 82 -7.72 0.38 8.94
N GLY A 83 -6.69 -0.22 9.52
CA GLY A 83 -6.78 -0.96 10.79
C GLY A 83 -7.35 -2.37 10.71
N ASP A 84 -7.50 -2.91 9.50
CA ASP A 84 -7.99 -4.26 9.21
C ASP A 84 -7.00 -4.96 8.26
N PRO A 85 -6.76 -6.28 8.36
CA PRO A 85 -5.93 -7.00 7.40
C PRO A 85 -6.34 -6.78 5.95
N LEU A 86 -7.64 -6.65 5.66
CA LEU A 86 -8.15 -6.39 4.32
C LEU A 86 -7.88 -4.96 3.84
N SER A 87 -7.63 -4.01 4.75
CA SER A 87 -7.38 -2.62 4.37
C SER A 87 -6.10 -2.51 3.55
N GLU A 88 -5.01 -3.15 3.98
CA GLU A 88 -3.75 -3.18 3.23
C GLU A 88 -3.95 -3.73 1.83
N LEU A 89 -4.71 -4.83 1.69
CA LEU A 89 -5.04 -5.40 0.39
C LEU A 89 -5.85 -4.42 -0.46
N ALA A 90 -6.83 -3.72 0.12
CA ALA A 90 -7.65 -2.72 -0.58
C ALA A 90 -6.80 -1.60 -1.17
N TRP A 91 -5.81 -1.09 -0.42
CA TRP A 91 -4.86 -0.10 -0.94
C TRP A 91 -3.99 -0.64 -2.08
N ARG A 92 -3.49 -1.87 -1.97
CA ARG A 92 -2.69 -2.49 -3.04
C ARG A 92 -3.51 -2.71 -4.31
N VAL A 93 -4.75 -3.20 -4.19
CA VAL A 93 -5.65 -3.37 -5.34
C VAL A 93 -6.01 -2.02 -5.95
N ALA A 94 -6.29 -1.00 -5.14
CA ALA A 94 -6.54 0.36 -5.64
C ALA A 94 -5.32 0.92 -6.41
N ALA A 95 -4.09 0.68 -5.93
CA ALA A 95 -2.87 1.04 -6.68
C ALA A 95 -2.79 0.34 -8.05
N CYS A 96 -3.17 -0.94 -8.12
CA CYS A 96 -3.25 -1.67 -9.38
C CYS A 96 -4.28 -1.04 -10.33
N GLU A 97 -5.47 -0.70 -9.83
CA GLU A 97 -6.52 -0.04 -10.63
C GLU A 97 -6.13 1.40 -11.04
N LEU A 98 -5.17 2.02 -10.36
CA LEU A 98 -4.55 3.30 -10.72
C LEU A 98 -3.40 3.18 -11.74
N GLY A 99 -3.04 1.96 -12.15
CA GLY A 99 -2.04 1.72 -13.19
C GLY A 99 -0.70 1.15 -12.69
N MET A 100 -0.59 0.77 -11.41
CA MET A 100 0.60 0.06 -10.94
C MET A 100 0.73 -1.29 -11.67
N PRO A 101 1.94 -1.71 -12.10
CA PRO A 101 2.15 -3.05 -12.62
C PRO A 101 1.82 -4.10 -11.57
N CYS A 102 0.70 -4.79 -11.75
CA CYS A 102 0.20 -5.84 -10.86
C CYS A 102 -0.07 -7.16 -11.59
N GLY A 103 0.42 -7.29 -12.82
CA GLY A 103 0.36 -8.53 -13.58
C GLY A 103 1.23 -9.65 -12.97
N PRO A 104 1.17 -10.86 -13.54
CA PRO A 104 1.83 -12.05 -13.01
C PRO A 104 3.37 -11.89 -12.86
N ASP A 105 4.01 -11.13 -13.74
CA ASP A 105 5.47 -10.90 -13.70
C ASP A 105 5.87 -9.67 -12.87
N SER A 106 4.91 -9.01 -12.21
CA SER A 106 5.18 -7.82 -11.41
C SER A 106 6.00 -8.13 -10.16
N VAL A 107 6.77 -7.14 -9.70
CA VAL A 107 7.50 -7.19 -8.42
C VAL A 107 6.55 -7.51 -7.25
N LEU A 108 5.31 -6.99 -7.31
CA LEU A 108 4.29 -7.24 -6.29
C LEU A 108 3.92 -8.73 -6.18
N VAL A 109 3.53 -9.35 -7.31
CA VAL A 109 3.15 -10.77 -7.32
C VAL A 109 4.34 -11.66 -6.95
N ASN A 110 5.53 -11.35 -7.47
CA ASN A 110 6.75 -12.08 -7.14
C ASN A 110 7.10 -11.99 -5.64
N SER A 111 6.94 -10.82 -5.02
CA SER A 111 7.19 -10.62 -3.59
C SER A 111 6.20 -11.40 -2.72
N TYR A 112 4.92 -11.46 -3.11
CA TYR A 112 3.94 -12.29 -2.39
C TYR A 112 4.21 -13.79 -2.50
N CYS A 113 4.65 -14.26 -3.66
CA CYS A 113 5.06 -15.64 -3.84
C CYS A 113 6.28 -15.96 -2.96
N ALA A 114 7.32 -15.12 -3.02
CA ALA A 114 8.57 -15.34 -2.29
C ALA A 114 8.39 -15.29 -0.76
N ASN A 115 7.60 -14.35 -0.25
CA ASN A 115 7.47 -14.11 1.19
C ASN A 115 6.22 -14.77 1.83
N GLY A 116 5.16 -14.95 1.05
CA GLY A 116 3.89 -15.51 1.51
C GLY A 116 3.67 -16.97 1.13
N GLY A 117 4.47 -17.52 0.21
CA GLY A 117 4.30 -18.89 -0.28
C GLY A 117 3.06 -19.11 -1.16
N ILE A 118 2.36 -18.04 -1.52
CA ILE A 118 1.18 -18.08 -2.36
C ILE A 118 1.55 -17.47 -3.72
N CYS A 119 1.69 -18.32 -4.73
CA CYS A 119 2.18 -17.96 -6.05
C CYS A 119 1.04 -17.98 -7.08
N SER A 120 1.15 -17.17 -8.14
CA SER A 120 0.24 -17.26 -9.28
C SER A 120 0.34 -18.67 -9.88
N THR A 121 -0.73 -19.47 -9.76
CA THR A 121 -0.73 -20.89 -10.18
C THR A 121 -1.19 -21.07 -11.62
N ARG A 122 -1.76 -20.02 -12.24
CA ARG A 122 -2.24 -20.02 -13.62
C ARG A 122 -1.58 -18.87 -14.39
N GLY A 123 -0.97 -19.20 -15.53
CA GLY A 123 -0.41 -18.20 -16.44
C GLY A 123 -1.46 -17.13 -16.77
N GLY A 124 -1.18 -15.88 -16.38
CA GLY A 124 -2.04 -14.73 -16.65
C GLY A 124 -2.88 -14.21 -15.47
N GLN A 125 -2.91 -14.84 -14.30
CA GLN A 125 -3.64 -14.28 -13.15
C GLN A 125 -2.94 -13.03 -12.63
N ASP A 126 -3.65 -11.90 -12.59
CA ASP A 126 -3.16 -10.66 -11.99
C ASP A 126 -3.30 -10.68 -10.45
N PHE A 127 -2.67 -9.72 -9.78
CA PHE A 127 -2.69 -9.61 -8.32
C PHE A 127 -4.11 -9.54 -7.75
N ARG A 128 -5.06 -8.92 -8.47
CA ARG A 128 -6.43 -8.78 -7.98
C ARG A 128 -7.10 -10.13 -7.93
N ASP A 129 -7.10 -10.86 -9.05
CA ASP A 129 -7.72 -12.17 -9.12
C ASP A 129 -7.10 -13.14 -8.10
N PHE A 130 -5.78 -13.04 -7.89
CA PHE A 130 -5.07 -13.78 -6.85
C PHE A 130 -5.54 -13.44 -5.43
N VAL A 131 -5.61 -12.15 -5.08
CA VAL A 131 -6.02 -11.71 -3.74
C VAL A 131 -7.45 -12.16 -3.43
N TYR A 132 -8.37 -12.03 -4.39
CA TYR A 132 -9.76 -12.42 -4.20
C TYR A 132 -9.96 -13.94 -4.09
N ASP A 133 -9.13 -14.74 -4.77
CA ASP A 133 -9.22 -16.21 -4.74
C ASP A 133 -8.53 -16.81 -3.51
N ALA A 134 -7.36 -16.30 -3.12
CA ALA A 134 -6.51 -16.91 -2.11
C ALA A 134 -6.59 -16.28 -0.71
N ALA A 135 -6.85 -14.97 -0.62
CA ALA A 135 -6.71 -14.21 0.63
C ALA A 135 -8.02 -13.62 1.15
N VAL A 136 -9.05 -13.50 0.31
CA VAL A 136 -10.32 -12.86 0.66
C VAL A 136 -11.43 -13.91 0.70
N SER A 137 -12.05 -14.09 1.87
CA SER A 137 -13.23 -14.96 1.98
C SER A 137 -14.39 -14.40 1.15
N ARG A 138 -15.39 -15.25 0.83
CA ARG A 138 -16.62 -14.78 0.16
C ARG A 138 -17.33 -13.64 0.91
N GLN A 139 -17.16 -13.56 2.23
CA GLN A 139 -17.71 -12.48 3.05
C GLN A 139 -16.83 -11.22 3.00
N GLY A 140 -15.50 -11.38 2.89
CA GLY A 140 -14.55 -10.29 2.74
C GLY A 140 -14.62 -9.60 1.37
N SER A 141 -15.05 -10.30 0.31
CA SER A 141 -15.04 -9.78 -1.06
C SER A 141 -15.99 -8.59 -1.27
N GLY A 142 -17.15 -8.60 -0.60
CA GLY A 142 -18.08 -7.46 -0.61
C GLY A 142 -17.46 -6.21 0.01
N LYS A 143 -16.89 -6.35 1.21
CA LYS A 143 -16.19 -5.29 1.94
C LYS A 143 -14.99 -4.74 1.14
N MET A 144 -14.20 -5.64 0.57
CA MET A 144 -13.05 -5.31 -0.28
C MET A 144 -13.47 -4.48 -1.50
N ASN A 145 -14.52 -4.89 -2.22
CA ASN A 145 -15.05 -4.14 -3.35
C ASN A 145 -15.52 -2.73 -2.97
N GLU A 146 -16.15 -2.58 -1.81
CA GLU A 146 -16.61 -1.29 -1.32
C GLU A 146 -15.43 -0.37 -0.97
N TRP A 147 -14.42 -0.90 -0.30
CA TRP A 147 -13.21 -0.16 0.07
C TRP A 147 -12.38 0.25 -1.14
N VAL A 148 -12.17 -0.62 -2.12
CA VAL A 148 -11.48 -0.25 -3.37
C VAL A 148 -12.25 0.87 -4.08
N LYS A 149 -13.58 0.78 -4.15
CA LYS A 149 -14.42 1.86 -4.71
C LYS A 149 -14.27 3.16 -3.92
N GLN A 150 -14.23 3.12 -2.60
CA GLN A 150 -14.03 4.29 -1.75
C GLN A 150 -12.68 4.95 -2.04
N LEU A 151 -11.60 4.16 -2.08
CA LEU A 151 -10.23 4.61 -2.36
C LEU A 151 -10.07 5.23 -3.75
N LEU A 152 -10.86 4.78 -4.73
CA LEU A 152 -10.85 5.32 -6.08
C LEU A 152 -11.81 6.51 -6.27
N LYS A 153 -12.79 6.70 -5.37
CA LYS A 153 -13.79 7.77 -5.44
C LYS A 153 -13.38 9.08 -4.75
N SER A 154 -12.25 9.15 -4.06
CA SER A 154 -11.80 10.31 -3.24
C SER A 154 -11.81 11.68 -3.94
N ARG A 155 -12.05 11.76 -5.26
CA ARG A 155 -12.24 13.01 -6.02
C ARG A 155 -13.60 13.74 -5.83
N ALA A 156 -14.51 13.29 -4.97
CA ALA A 156 -15.91 13.78 -4.99
C ALA A 156 -16.29 14.93 -4.02
N ARG A 157 -15.34 15.68 -3.45
CA ARG A 157 -15.65 16.93 -2.73
C ARG A 157 -14.71 18.06 -3.15
N ARG A 158 -15.14 18.82 -4.15
CA ARG A 158 -14.90 20.27 -4.22
C ARG A 158 -16.22 20.97 -4.02
#